data_AF-A0A257U097-F1
#
_entry.id   AF-A0A257U097-F1
#
_cell.length_a   1.000
_cell.length_b   1.000
_cell.length_c   1.000
_cell.angle_alpha   90.00
_cell.angle_beta   90.00
_cell.angle_gamma   90.00
#
_symmetry.space_group_name_H-M   'P 1'
#
loop_
_entity.id
_entity.type
_entity.pdbx_description
1 polymer ?
#
loop_
_entity_poly.entity_id
_entity_poly.type
_entity_poly.pdbx_seq_one_letter_code
_entity_poly.pdbx_strand_id
1 'polypeptide(L)'
;MPEAIYTHRSCHHAYQLIWSLAVFWNESPPPAAGWLDALGNVTEPDGVRLLEHRLVNDRVSQFLVSTCPETAPSAIARSVKGRLQYLVRKTLPKAFQRNYGLRSVGDARAAVVEQYVRRQTAHHPMVDPRVQRQFEDLRIDGGGDLTTPRVGSHAQFLYNLHLVLVHRDRGKELRTALLERRCTQLLAIAAKKQHLVGWGQLLADHLHVMLGCALTESPEAVALSYMNNLAYAEAMAPLFDFSYYVGTFGEYDLDAVRRELCQDRV
;
A
#
# COMPACT_ATOMS: atom_id res chain seq x y z
N MET A 1 -8.82 8.90 -26.08
CA MET A 1 -9.37 8.22 -24.89
C MET A 1 -10.24 9.23 -24.16
N PRO A 2 -11.36 8.82 -23.55
CA PRO A 2 -12.16 9.73 -22.72
C PRO A 2 -11.34 10.25 -21.54
N GLU A 3 -11.69 11.44 -21.06
CA GLU A 3 -11.04 12.10 -19.92
C GLU A 3 -11.33 11.35 -18.62
N ALA A 4 -10.32 11.24 -17.74
CA ALA A 4 -10.49 10.60 -16.43
C ALA A 4 -11.42 11.42 -15.54
N ILE A 5 -12.42 10.76 -14.93
CA ILE A 5 -13.39 11.42 -14.04
C ILE A 5 -12.91 11.45 -12.59
N TYR A 6 -12.11 10.46 -12.17
CA TYR A 6 -11.48 10.45 -10.85
C TYR A 6 -10.06 10.99 -10.97
N THR A 7 -9.77 12.05 -10.24
CA THR A 7 -8.47 12.75 -10.29
C THR A 7 -8.02 13.09 -8.87
N HIS A 8 -6.73 13.39 -8.71
CA HIS A 8 -6.20 13.89 -7.43
C HIS A 8 -6.92 15.15 -6.91
N ARG A 9 -7.57 15.93 -7.80
CA ARG A 9 -8.30 17.15 -7.43
C ARG A 9 -9.75 16.88 -7.08
N SER A 10 -10.36 15.91 -7.74
CA SER A 10 -11.78 15.60 -7.56
C SER A 10 -12.01 14.59 -6.45
N CYS A 11 -11.03 13.75 -6.11
CA CYS A 11 -11.15 12.73 -5.09
C CYS A 11 -10.61 13.18 -3.73
N HIS A 12 -11.33 12.82 -2.67
CA HIS A 12 -10.84 12.85 -1.29
C HIS A 12 -10.27 11.49 -0.90
N HIS A 13 -9.34 11.44 0.06
CA HIS A 13 -8.74 10.18 0.46
C HIS A 13 -8.64 10.03 1.97
N ALA A 14 -8.77 8.79 2.43
CA ALA A 14 -8.33 8.34 3.73
C ALA A 14 -7.19 7.34 3.52
N TYR A 15 -6.17 7.36 4.37
CA TYR A 15 -5.03 6.47 4.16
C TYR A 15 -4.30 6.13 5.44
N GLN A 16 -3.61 4.99 5.39
CA GLN A 16 -2.67 4.56 6.39
C GLN A 16 -1.50 3.86 5.69
N LEU A 17 -0.44 4.62 5.43
CA LEU A 17 0.68 4.17 4.60
C LEU A 17 1.94 4.17 5.43
N ILE A 18 2.34 2.98 5.86
CA ILE A 18 3.47 2.75 6.75
C ILE A 18 4.42 1.73 6.10
N TRP A 19 5.71 2.00 6.21
CA TRP A 19 6.74 1.24 5.53
C TRP A 19 7.92 0.96 6.45
N SER A 20 8.48 -0.24 6.33
CA SER A 20 9.79 -0.60 6.86
C SER A 20 10.82 -0.47 5.75
N LEU A 21 11.76 0.46 5.90
CA LEU A 21 12.88 0.68 4.98
C LEU A 21 14.17 0.19 5.63
N ALA A 22 14.88 -0.72 4.99
CA ALA A 22 16.22 -1.12 5.36
C ALA A 22 17.25 -0.50 4.40
N VAL A 23 18.22 0.24 4.94
CA VAL A 23 19.37 0.75 4.18
C VAL A 23 20.66 0.12 4.69
N PHE A 24 21.54 -0.22 3.76
CA PHE A 24 22.77 -0.96 4.04
C PHE A 24 23.97 -0.03 3.94
N TRP A 25 24.70 0.10 5.04
CA TRP A 25 25.92 0.89 5.11
C TRP A 25 27.11 0.11 4.54
N ASN A 26 28.11 0.84 4.02
CA ASN A 26 29.41 0.25 3.64
C ASN A 26 30.33 0.11 4.86
N GLU A 27 30.18 1.01 5.84
CA GLU A 27 30.97 1.12 7.06
C GLU A 27 30.02 1.40 8.24
N SER A 28 30.50 1.30 9.47
CA SER A 28 29.66 1.60 10.65
C SER A 28 29.17 3.05 10.61
N PRO A 29 27.87 3.31 10.83
CA PRO A 29 27.33 4.65 10.76
C PRO A 29 27.78 5.52 11.93
N PRO A 30 27.83 6.86 11.76
CA PRO A 30 27.95 7.76 12.89
C PRO A 30 26.72 7.63 13.82
N PRO A 31 26.84 7.98 15.11
CA PRO A 31 25.73 7.91 16.06
C PRO A 31 24.47 8.62 15.56
N ALA A 32 23.31 7.96 15.68
CA ALA A 32 22.03 8.46 15.15
C ALA A 32 21.65 9.85 15.69
N ALA A 33 22.00 10.15 16.93
CA ALA A 33 21.78 11.47 17.55
C ALA A 33 22.40 12.63 16.76
N GLY A 34 23.43 12.37 15.94
CA GLY A 34 24.06 13.39 15.11
C GLY A 34 23.34 13.71 13.80
N TRP A 35 22.34 12.93 13.39
CA TRP A 35 21.71 13.10 12.07
C TRP A 35 20.22 12.77 11.99
N LEU A 36 19.62 12.06 12.94
CA LEU A 36 18.24 11.55 12.81
C LEU A 36 17.19 12.66 12.75
N ASP A 37 17.25 13.65 13.66
CA ASP A 37 16.30 14.78 13.66
C ASP A 37 16.45 15.63 12.40
N ALA A 38 17.71 15.89 12.01
CA ALA A 38 18.02 16.61 10.78
C ALA A 38 17.49 15.86 9.55
N LEU A 39 17.57 14.52 9.54
CA LEU A 39 17.04 13.69 8.48
C LEU A 39 15.52 13.80 8.40
N GLY A 40 14.80 13.69 9.52
CA GLY A 40 13.34 13.85 9.56
C GLY A 40 12.89 15.19 8.97
N ASN A 41 13.56 16.29 9.35
CA ASN A 41 13.24 17.62 8.85
C ASN A 41 13.43 17.77 7.33
N VAL A 42 14.40 17.08 6.73
CA VAL A 42 14.67 17.19 5.28
C VAL A 42 13.93 16.16 4.44
N THR A 43 13.33 15.13 5.04
CA THR A 43 12.48 14.15 4.34
C THR A 43 11.00 14.54 4.37
N GLU A 44 10.55 15.29 5.38
CA GLU A 44 9.15 15.71 5.50
C GLU A 44 8.63 16.46 4.25
N PRO A 45 9.37 17.41 3.63
CA PRO A 45 8.92 18.07 2.40
C PRO A 45 8.82 17.14 1.19
N ASP A 46 9.48 15.99 1.22
CA ASP A 46 9.37 14.96 0.19
C ASP A 46 8.14 14.05 0.40
N GLY A 47 7.28 14.35 1.39
CA GLY A 47 6.11 13.53 1.76
C GLY A 47 6.48 12.28 2.57
N VAL A 48 7.67 12.25 3.18
CA VAL A 48 8.20 11.08 3.90
C VAL A 48 8.51 11.48 5.34
N ARG A 49 7.67 11.00 6.27
CA ARG A 49 7.84 11.21 7.70
C ARG A 49 8.53 10.01 8.34
N LEU A 50 9.65 10.26 9.03
CA LEU A 50 10.29 9.25 9.87
C LEU A 50 9.49 9.06 11.17
N LEU A 51 9.17 7.82 11.48
CA LEU A 51 8.47 7.46 12.72
C LEU A 51 9.45 6.90 13.75
N GLU A 52 10.26 5.93 13.33
CA GLU A 52 11.20 5.23 14.22
C GLU A 52 12.47 4.85 13.43
N HIS A 53 13.59 4.71 14.13
CA HIS A 53 14.86 4.25 13.56
C HIS A 53 15.57 3.34 14.56
N ARG A 54 16.16 2.25 14.05
CA ARG A 54 17.16 1.47 14.77
C ARG A 54 18.31 1.04 13.87
N LEU A 55 19.41 0.70 14.50
CA LEU A 55 20.52 -0.02 13.90
C LEU A 55 20.33 -1.51 14.20
N VAL A 56 19.91 -2.31 13.22
CA VAL A 56 19.63 -3.76 13.37
C VAL A 56 20.91 -4.53 13.64
N ASN A 57 22.00 -4.10 13.02
CA ASN A 57 23.37 -4.54 13.27
C ASN A 57 24.30 -3.40 12.85
N ASP A 58 25.62 -3.57 13.00
CA ASP A 58 26.65 -2.57 12.72
C ASP A 58 26.59 -1.91 11.33
N ARG A 59 25.83 -2.46 10.38
CA ARG A 59 25.74 -2.00 8.98
C ARG A 59 24.33 -1.90 8.42
N VAL A 60 23.28 -2.08 9.21
CA VAL A 60 21.89 -2.02 8.71
C VAL A 60 21.04 -1.07 9.54
N SER A 61 20.70 0.08 8.96
CA SER A 61 19.68 0.95 9.53
C SER A 61 18.31 0.55 9.03
N GLN A 62 17.39 0.33 9.96
CA GLN A 62 15.97 0.12 9.68
C GLN A 62 15.18 1.35 10.12
N PHE A 63 14.35 1.84 9.23
CA PHE A 63 13.46 2.97 9.44
C PHE A 63 12.01 2.49 9.35
N LEU A 64 11.18 2.97 10.28
CA LEU A 64 9.74 2.98 10.11
C LEU A 64 9.35 4.36 9.59
N VAL A 65 8.64 4.41 8.47
CA VAL A 65 8.25 5.67 7.83
C VAL A 65 6.76 5.67 7.50
N SER A 66 6.18 6.86 7.44
CA SER A 66 4.84 7.07 6.88
C SER A 66 4.89 8.05 5.71
N THR A 67 3.93 7.91 4.78
CA THR A 67 3.89 8.73 3.57
C THR A 67 2.48 9.21 3.24
N CYS A 68 2.40 10.26 2.43
CA CYS A 68 1.15 10.64 1.76
C CYS A 68 0.87 9.75 0.53
N PRO A 69 -0.39 9.60 0.07
CA PRO A 69 -0.77 8.72 -1.04
C PRO A 69 -0.12 9.01 -2.39
N GLU A 70 0.32 10.25 -2.63
CA GLU A 70 1.02 10.69 -3.84
C GLU A 70 2.49 10.23 -3.88
N THR A 71 3.04 9.81 -2.74
CA THR A 71 4.44 9.40 -2.63
C THR A 71 4.61 7.95 -3.06
N ALA A 72 5.32 7.72 -4.17
CA ALA A 72 5.66 6.38 -4.61
C ALA A 72 6.66 5.71 -3.64
N PRO A 73 6.56 4.38 -3.41
CA PRO A 73 7.48 3.66 -2.52
C PRO A 73 8.96 3.80 -2.90
N SER A 74 9.28 3.88 -4.19
CA SER A 74 10.65 4.16 -4.67
C SER A 74 11.18 5.53 -4.26
N ALA A 75 10.30 6.53 -4.09
CA ALA A 75 10.68 7.87 -3.64
C ALA A 75 11.09 7.89 -2.16
N ILE A 76 10.58 6.97 -1.34
CA ILE A 76 10.95 6.81 0.07
C ILE A 76 12.45 6.54 0.19
N ALA A 77 12.93 5.50 -0.50
CA ALA A 77 14.34 5.14 -0.45
C ALA A 77 15.21 6.28 -0.99
N ARG A 78 14.78 6.95 -2.07
CA ARG A 78 15.48 8.12 -2.61
C ARG A 78 15.59 9.24 -1.59
N SER A 79 14.50 9.57 -0.90
CA SER A 79 14.46 10.61 0.11
C SER A 79 15.33 10.23 1.30
N VAL A 80 15.01 9.16 2.03
CA VAL A 80 15.73 8.79 3.26
C VAL A 80 17.21 8.54 2.99
N LYS A 81 17.55 7.67 2.04
CA LYS A 81 18.95 7.30 1.77
C LYS A 81 19.74 8.45 1.15
N GLY A 82 19.14 9.20 0.22
CA GLY A 82 19.80 10.32 -0.46
C GLY A 82 20.06 11.49 0.48
N ARG A 83 19.07 11.87 1.30
CA ARG A 83 19.21 12.92 2.30
C ARG A 83 20.19 12.52 3.39
N LEU A 84 20.13 11.28 3.86
CA LEU A 84 21.08 10.78 4.86
C LEU A 84 22.51 10.78 4.33
N GLN A 85 22.73 10.35 3.07
CA GLN A 85 24.04 10.44 2.44
C GLN A 85 24.56 11.88 2.43
N TYR A 86 23.71 12.87 2.18
CA TYR A 86 24.12 14.28 2.22
C TYR A 86 24.54 14.73 3.63
N LEU A 87 23.82 14.29 4.66
CA LEU A 87 24.12 14.64 6.06
C LEU A 87 25.44 14.03 6.52
N VAL A 88 25.73 12.78 6.14
CA VAL A 88 26.92 12.07 6.63
C VAL A 88 28.14 12.16 5.70
N ARG A 89 28.01 12.70 4.48
CA ARG A 89 29.08 12.64 3.44
C ARG A 89 30.45 13.19 3.85
N LYS A 90 30.49 14.14 4.79
CA LYS A 90 31.76 14.70 5.27
C LYS A 90 32.59 13.66 6.02
N THR A 91 31.90 12.74 6.71
CA THR A 91 32.51 11.64 7.46
C THR A 91 32.56 10.37 6.60
N LEU A 92 31.50 10.09 5.85
CA LEU A 92 31.33 8.88 5.02
C LEU A 92 30.93 9.27 3.58
N PRO A 93 31.88 9.60 2.69
CA PRO A 93 31.59 10.06 1.33
C PRO A 93 30.79 9.07 0.45
N LYS A 94 30.87 7.77 0.77
CA LYS A 94 30.11 6.69 0.11
C LYS A 94 29.50 5.79 1.19
N ALA A 95 28.55 6.33 1.94
CA ALA A 95 28.04 5.70 3.16
C ALA A 95 27.27 4.40 2.90
N PHE A 96 26.64 4.25 1.72
CA PHE A 96 25.70 3.16 1.46
C PHE A 96 26.07 2.25 0.30
N GLN A 97 25.64 0.99 0.41
CA GLN A 97 25.54 0.06 -0.71
C GLN A 97 24.44 0.51 -1.69
N ARG A 98 24.36 -0.08 -2.87
CA ARG A 98 23.34 0.30 -3.88
C ARG A 98 21.94 -0.20 -3.53
N ASN A 99 21.85 -1.40 -3.00
CA ASN A 99 20.61 -2.08 -2.63
C ASN A 99 19.90 -1.43 -1.42
N TYR A 100 18.62 -1.75 -1.28
CA TYR A 100 17.80 -1.46 -0.09
C TYR A 100 16.67 -2.49 0.03
N GLY A 101 16.09 -2.61 1.22
CA GLY A 101 14.88 -3.39 1.46
C GLY A 101 13.70 -2.45 1.73
N LEU A 102 12.51 -2.73 1.19
CA LEU A 102 11.31 -1.96 1.49
C LEU A 102 10.10 -2.86 1.67
N ARG A 103 9.40 -2.76 2.80
CA ARG A 103 8.20 -3.55 3.07
C ARG A 103 7.05 -2.66 3.50
N SER A 104 5.86 -2.89 2.96
CA SER A 104 4.61 -2.34 3.49
C SER A 104 4.33 -2.96 4.87
N VAL A 105 3.90 -2.13 5.81
CA VAL A 105 3.54 -2.51 7.18
C VAL A 105 2.13 -1.98 7.45
N GLY A 106 1.29 -2.78 8.10
CA GLY A 106 -0.05 -2.35 8.49
C GLY A 106 -0.26 -2.52 9.99
N ASP A 107 -1.31 -1.90 10.51
CA ASP A 107 -1.78 -2.14 11.89
C ASP A 107 -2.12 -3.61 12.12
N ALA A 108 -2.61 -4.25 11.06
CA ALA A 108 -2.95 -5.65 11.04
C ALA A 108 -2.03 -6.41 10.06
N ARG A 109 -1.70 -7.66 10.43
CA ARG A 109 -0.99 -8.59 9.54
C ARG A 109 -1.82 -8.90 8.30
N ALA A 110 -1.15 -9.29 7.22
CA ALA A 110 -1.78 -9.71 5.97
C ALA A 110 -2.88 -10.76 6.19
N ALA A 111 -2.64 -11.76 7.05
CA ALA A 111 -3.63 -12.78 7.39
C ALA A 111 -4.88 -12.21 8.07
N VAL A 112 -4.74 -11.17 8.90
CA VAL A 112 -5.86 -10.51 9.58
C VAL A 112 -6.65 -9.66 8.59
N VAL A 113 -5.97 -8.90 7.72
CA VAL A 113 -6.62 -8.12 6.65
C VAL A 113 -7.35 -9.06 5.69
N GLU A 114 -6.72 -10.16 5.29
CA GLU A 114 -7.34 -11.16 4.43
C GLU A 114 -8.57 -11.78 5.09
N GLN A 115 -8.48 -12.19 6.35
CA GLN A 115 -9.62 -12.71 7.09
C GLN A 115 -10.74 -11.68 7.22
N TYR A 116 -10.40 -10.41 7.44
CA TYR A 116 -11.35 -9.31 7.47
C TYR A 116 -12.07 -9.16 6.11
N VAL A 117 -11.33 -9.12 5.00
CA VAL A 117 -11.92 -9.02 3.66
C VAL A 117 -12.78 -10.26 3.34
N ARG A 118 -12.32 -11.47 3.69
CA ARG A 118 -13.09 -12.72 3.52
C ARG A 118 -14.41 -12.74 4.30
N ARG A 119 -14.51 -12.01 5.41
CA ARG A 119 -15.70 -11.97 6.28
C ARG A 119 -16.64 -10.81 5.98
N GLN A 120 -16.34 -9.99 4.98
CA GLN A 120 -17.11 -8.79 4.68
C GLN A 120 -18.60 -9.06 4.42
N THR A 121 -18.92 -10.11 3.68
CA THR A 121 -20.32 -10.50 3.43
C THR A 121 -21.08 -10.86 4.70
N ALA A 122 -20.41 -11.35 5.75
CA ALA A 122 -21.02 -11.65 7.04
C ALA A 122 -21.29 -10.39 7.89
N HIS A 123 -20.51 -9.33 7.69
CA HIS A 123 -20.73 -8.03 8.35
C HIS A 123 -21.87 -7.22 7.69
N HIS A 124 -22.21 -7.57 6.45
CA HIS A 124 -23.28 -6.93 5.67
C HIS A 124 -24.36 -7.96 5.29
N PRO A 125 -25.10 -8.53 6.27
CA PRO A 125 -26.06 -9.58 5.99
C PRO A 125 -27.20 -9.08 5.12
N MET A 126 -27.52 -9.85 4.08
CA MET A 126 -28.70 -9.64 3.25
C MET A 126 -29.90 -10.34 3.89
N VAL A 127 -31.07 -9.68 3.81
CA VAL A 127 -32.32 -10.25 4.35
C VAL A 127 -32.69 -11.55 3.64
N ASP A 128 -32.45 -11.64 2.33
CA ASP A 128 -32.71 -12.86 1.54
C ASP A 128 -31.45 -13.74 1.48
N PRO A 129 -31.50 -14.98 2.02
CA PRO A 129 -30.37 -15.92 1.98
C PRO A 129 -29.90 -16.30 0.57
N ARG A 130 -30.71 -16.10 -0.47
CA ARG A 130 -30.33 -16.33 -1.87
C ARG A 130 -29.44 -15.20 -2.36
N VAL A 131 -29.80 -13.95 -2.03
CA VAL A 131 -29.00 -12.77 -2.35
C VAL A 131 -27.69 -12.82 -1.56
N GLN A 132 -27.72 -13.21 -0.29
CA GLN A 132 -26.51 -13.43 0.52
C GLN A 132 -25.52 -14.36 -0.19
N ARG A 133 -25.97 -15.54 -0.63
CA ARG A 133 -25.13 -16.51 -1.36
C ARG A 133 -24.56 -15.94 -2.66
N GLN A 134 -25.34 -15.18 -3.41
CA GLN A 134 -24.86 -14.53 -4.62
C GLN A 134 -23.72 -13.53 -4.33
N PHE A 135 -23.78 -12.79 -3.23
CA PHE A 135 -22.68 -11.90 -2.84
C PHE A 135 -21.44 -12.65 -2.34
N GLU A 136 -21.62 -13.80 -1.70
CA GLU A 136 -20.50 -14.68 -1.32
C GLU A 136 -19.74 -15.20 -2.55
N ASP A 137 -20.44 -15.40 -3.68
CA ASP A 137 -19.84 -15.78 -4.96
C ASP A 137 -19.11 -14.61 -5.67
N LEU A 138 -19.37 -13.35 -5.28
CA LEU A 138 -18.70 -12.15 -5.81
C LEU A 138 -17.30 -11.90 -5.22
N ARG A 139 -16.64 -12.99 -4.81
CA ARG A 139 -15.25 -13.01 -4.39
C ARG A 139 -14.34 -12.71 -5.57
N ILE A 140 -13.31 -11.92 -5.30
CA ILE A 140 -12.21 -11.68 -6.23
C ILE A 140 -11.01 -12.47 -5.72
N ASP A 141 -10.57 -13.44 -6.50
CA ASP A 141 -9.36 -14.21 -6.22
C ASP A 141 -8.46 -14.17 -7.44
N GLY A 142 -7.31 -13.52 -7.30
CA GLY A 142 -6.31 -13.44 -8.38
C GLY A 142 -5.20 -14.48 -8.26
N GLY A 143 -5.16 -15.27 -7.19
CA GLY A 143 -4.09 -16.22 -6.91
C GLY A 143 -2.71 -15.60 -6.72
N GLY A 144 -2.61 -14.28 -6.55
CA GLY A 144 -1.35 -13.57 -6.38
C GLY A 144 -0.79 -13.78 -4.98
N ASP A 145 0.44 -14.27 -4.88
CA ASP A 145 1.15 -14.35 -3.60
C ASP A 145 1.64 -12.97 -3.17
N LEU A 146 1.01 -12.43 -2.12
CA LEU A 146 1.37 -11.14 -1.52
C LEU A 146 2.38 -11.27 -0.38
N THR A 147 2.87 -12.47 -0.10
CA THR A 147 3.81 -12.75 1.01
C THR A 147 5.25 -12.85 0.54
N THR A 148 5.47 -13.28 -0.71
CA THR A 148 6.82 -13.43 -1.27
C THR A 148 7.42 -12.08 -1.67
N PRO A 149 8.59 -11.69 -1.12
CA PRO A 149 9.28 -10.48 -1.53
C PRO A 149 9.68 -10.52 -3.01
N ARG A 150 9.40 -9.42 -3.71
CA ARG A 150 9.78 -9.20 -5.10
C ARG A 150 11.18 -8.60 -5.17
N VAL A 151 11.90 -8.89 -6.25
CA VAL A 151 13.26 -8.37 -6.47
C VAL A 151 13.25 -7.48 -7.70
N GLY A 152 13.74 -6.25 -7.54
CA GLY A 152 14.08 -5.33 -8.62
C GLY A 152 15.58 -5.10 -8.71
N SER A 153 16.02 -4.24 -9.63
CA SER A 153 17.45 -4.00 -9.89
C SER A 153 18.25 -3.54 -8.68
N HIS A 154 17.61 -2.84 -7.74
CA HIS A 154 18.24 -2.25 -6.56
C HIS A 154 17.46 -2.48 -5.26
N ALA A 155 16.40 -3.30 -5.29
CA ALA A 155 15.51 -3.44 -4.14
C ALA A 155 14.98 -4.86 -4.00
N GLN A 156 14.92 -5.34 -2.76
CA GLN A 156 13.97 -6.39 -2.39
C GLN A 156 12.77 -5.74 -1.72
N PHE A 157 11.56 -6.04 -2.16
CA PHE A 157 10.39 -5.32 -1.69
C PHE A 157 9.11 -6.14 -1.55
N LEU A 158 8.27 -5.70 -0.62
CA LEU A 158 6.86 -6.03 -0.51
C LEU A 158 6.09 -4.71 -0.54
N TYR A 159 5.27 -4.50 -1.57
CA TYR A 159 4.42 -3.32 -1.70
C TYR A 159 2.99 -3.79 -1.85
N ASN A 160 2.32 -3.93 -0.71
CA ASN A 160 0.94 -4.38 -0.68
C ASN A 160 0.00 -3.28 -0.19
N LEU A 161 -1.15 -3.18 -0.86
CA LEU A 161 -2.19 -2.19 -0.60
C LEU A 161 -3.54 -2.86 -0.39
N HIS A 162 -4.23 -2.44 0.68
CA HIS A 162 -5.66 -2.64 0.86
C HIS A 162 -6.38 -1.43 0.32
N LEU A 163 -7.02 -1.58 -0.83
CA LEU A 163 -7.80 -0.55 -1.50
C LEU A 163 -9.28 -0.76 -1.20
N VAL A 164 -9.97 0.33 -0.83
CA VAL A 164 -11.41 0.33 -0.59
C VAL A 164 -12.06 1.45 -1.39
N LEU A 165 -13.06 1.09 -2.19
CA LEU A 165 -13.82 2.01 -3.04
C LEU A 165 -15.30 1.91 -2.67
N VAL A 166 -15.91 3.03 -2.29
CA VAL A 166 -17.34 3.06 -1.90
C VAL A 166 -18.18 3.43 -3.12
N HIS A 167 -19.26 2.69 -3.37
CA HIS A 167 -20.20 3.04 -4.44
C HIS A 167 -20.81 4.42 -4.18
N ARG A 168 -21.08 5.13 -5.28
CA ARG A 168 -21.64 6.48 -5.21
C ARG A 168 -22.94 6.50 -4.39
N ASP A 169 -23.07 7.47 -3.50
CA ASP A 169 -24.24 7.66 -2.62
C ASP A 169 -24.52 6.42 -1.72
N ARG A 170 -23.50 5.57 -1.52
CA ARG A 170 -23.64 4.22 -0.92
C ARG A 170 -24.77 3.41 -1.57
N GLY A 171 -24.99 3.63 -2.87
CA GLY A 171 -25.99 2.91 -3.65
C GLY A 171 -25.74 1.41 -3.56
N LYS A 172 -26.80 0.67 -3.26
CA LYS A 172 -26.76 -0.80 -3.18
C LYS A 172 -27.03 -1.38 -4.56
N GLU A 173 -25.97 -1.73 -5.27
CA GLU A 173 -26.08 -2.47 -6.53
C GLU A 173 -26.42 -3.93 -6.21
N LEU A 174 -27.52 -4.43 -6.79
CA LEU A 174 -28.01 -5.80 -6.57
C LEU A 174 -28.01 -6.63 -7.85
N ARG A 175 -27.69 -6.04 -9.00
CA ARG A 175 -27.62 -6.75 -10.28
C ARG A 175 -26.34 -7.57 -10.32
N THR A 176 -26.42 -8.82 -9.89
CA THR A 176 -25.28 -9.76 -9.79
C THR A 176 -24.48 -9.86 -11.08
N ALA A 177 -25.14 -9.94 -12.24
CA ALA A 177 -24.46 -9.98 -13.53
C ALA A 177 -23.61 -8.73 -13.83
N LEU A 178 -23.97 -7.56 -13.28
CA LEU A 178 -23.13 -6.36 -13.38
C LEU A 178 -21.93 -6.44 -12.44
N LEU A 179 -22.15 -6.91 -11.21
CA LEU A 179 -21.11 -7.08 -10.20
C LEU A 179 -20.08 -8.14 -10.62
N GLU A 180 -20.51 -9.26 -11.20
CA GLU A 180 -19.64 -10.30 -11.78
C GLU A 180 -18.73 -9.71 -12.88
N ARG A 181 -19.31 -8.91 -13.79
CA ARG A 181 -18.53 -8.20 -14.82
C ARG A 181 -17.49 -7.27 -14.20
N ARG A 182 -17.83 -6.54 -13.13
CA ARG A 182 -16.88 -5.68 -12.40
C ARG A 182 -15.74 -6.48 -11.80
N CYS A 183 -16.01 -7.64 -11.20
CA CYS A 183 -14.97 -8.54 -10.71
C CYS A 183 -14.03 -8.99 -11.84
N THR A 184 -14.58 -9.41 -12.98
CA THR A 184 -13.78 -9.76 -14.17
C THR A 184 -12.93 -8.58 -14.66
N GLN A 185 -13.52 -7.38 -14.74
CA GLN A 185 -12.81 -6.17 -15.17
C GLN A 185 -11.69 -5.80 -14.21
N LEU A 186 -11.90 -5.93 -12.91
CA LEU A 186 -10.88 -5.65 -11.90
C LEU A 186 -9.65 -6.58 -12.06
N LEU A 187 -9.87 -7.88 -12.27
CA LEU A 187 -8.79 -8.82 -12.56
C LEU A 187 -8.07 -8.48 -13.87
N ALA A 188 -8.81 -8.08 -14.92
CA ALA A 188 -8.22 -7.64 -16.19
C ALA A 188 -7.37 -6.36 -16.04
N ILE A 189 -7.82 -5.40 -15.22
CA ILE A 189 -7.06 -4.19 -14.88
C ILE A 189 -5.76 -4.58 -14.17
N ALA A 190 -5.84 -5.45 -13.16
CA ALA A 190 -4.68 -5.89 -12.42
C ALA A 190 -3.66 -6.58 -13.33
N ALA A 191 -4.10 -7.50 -14.20
CA ALA A 191 -3.25 -8.17 -15.16
C ALA A 191 -2.55 -7.17 -16.10
N LYS A 192 -3.30 -6.20 -16.66
CA LYS A 192 -2.76 -5.16 -17.54
C LYS A 192 -1.72 -4.27 -16.83
N LYS A 193 -1.92 -4.01 -15.54
CA LYS A 193 -1.02 -3.23 -14.68
C LYS A 193 0.11 -4.05 -14.08
N GLN A 194 0.13 -5.37 -14.29
CA GLN A 194 1.06 -6.29 -13.66
C GLN A 194 1.02 -6.21 -12.12
N HIS A 195 -0.17 -5.93 -11.59
CA HIS A 195 -0.45 -6.01 -10.16
C HIS A 195 -0.78 -7.45 -9.79
N LEU A 196 -0.34 -7.86 -8.61
CA LEU A 196 -0.80 -9.08 -7.98
C LEU A 196 -2.14 -8.80 -7.29
N VAL A 197 -3.11 -9.68 -7.45
CA VAL A 197 -4.35 -9.64 -6.68
C VAL A 197 -4.34 -10.85 -5.77
N GLY A 198 -4.27 -10.61 -4.46
CA GLY A 198 -4.40 -11.67 -3.47
C GLY A 198 -5.87 -12.02 -3.30
N TRP A 199 -6.60 -11.10 -2.67
CA TRP A 199 -8.02 -11.27 -2.39
C TRP A 199 -8.79 -9.98 -2.58
N GLY A 200 -10.07 -10.09 -2.92
CA GLY A 200 -11.02 -8.98 -2.84
C GLY A 200 -12.44 -9.47 -2.63
N GLN A 201 -13.30 -8.55 -2.25
CA GLN A 201 -14.73 -8.77 -2.10
C GLN A 201 -15.47 -7.56 -2.64
N LEU A 202 -16.36 -7.79 -3.59
CA LEU A 202 -17.31 -6.78 -4.02
C LEU A 202 -18.61 -6.96 -3.22
N LEU A 203 -19.00 -5.90 -2.52
CA LEU A 203 -20.26 -5.80 -1.79
C LEU A 203 -21.24 -4.89 -2.53
N ALA A 204 -22.46 -4.81 -2.02
CA ALA A 204 -23.52 -4.03 -2.66
C ALA A 204 -23.20 -2.54 -2.73
N ASP A 205 -22.49 -2.00 -1.73
CA ASP A 205 -22.21 -0.58 -1.57
C ASP A 205 -20.71 -0.23 -1.57
N HIS A 206 -19.79 -1.20 -1.62
CA HIS A 206 -18.36 -0.95 -1.70
C HIS A 206 -17.54 -2.16 -2.16
N LEU A 207 -16.28 -1.92 -2.49
CA LEU A 207 -15.29 -2.91 -2.92
C LEU A 207 -14.10 -2.87 -1.96
N HIS A 208 -13.63 -4.05 -1.56
CA HIS A 208 -12.32 -4.24 -0.94
C HIS A 208 -11.42 -5.06 -1.86
N VAL A 209 -10.15 -4.66 -2.02
CA VAL A 209 -9.16 -5.47 -2.74
C VAL A 209 -7.77 -5.34 -2.14
N MET A 210 -7.06 -6.46 -2.08
CA MET A 210 -5.68 -6.60 -1.63
C MET A 210 -4.77 -6.77 -2.86
N LEU A 211 -3.86 -5.82 -3.03
CA LEU A 211 -3.04 -5.67 -4.22
C LEU A 211 -1.55 -5.74 -3.87
N GLY A 212 -0.75 -6.33 -4.75
CA GLY A 212 0.71 -6.19 -4.77
C GLY A 212 1.15 -5.37 -5.97
N CYS A 213 1.81 -4.24 -5.75
CA CYS A 213 2.04 -3.20 -6.77
C CYS A 213 3.54 -2.99 -7.09
N ALA A 214 3.84 -2.21 -8.13
CA ALA A 214 5.22 -1.85 -8.49
C ALA A 214 5.72 -0.62 -7.71
N LEU A 215 6.99 -0.59 -7.30
CA LEU A 215 7.57 0.50 -6.47
C LEU A 215 7.48 1.91 -7.10
N THR A 216 7.28 2.00 -8.41
CA THR A 216 7.20 3.27 -9.14
C THR A 216 5.81 3.88 -9.11
N GLU A 217 4.79 3.15 -8.66
CA GLU A 217 3.41 3.61 -8.60
C GLU A 217 3.06 4.09 -7.20
N SER A 218 2.58 5.33 -7.09
CA SER A 218 2.06 5.84 -5.82
C SER A 218 0.73 5.17 -5.46
N PRO A 219 0.41 5.02 -4.16
CA PRO A 219 -0.89 4.50 -3.73
C PRO A 219 -2.09 5.23 -4.35
N GLU A 220 -2.00 6.56 -4.51
CA GLU A 220 -3.01 7.36 -5.23
C GLU A 220 -3.13 6.93 -6.70
N ALA A 221 -2.01 6.81 -7.42
CA ALA A 221 -2.02 6.43 -8.82
C ALA A 221 -2.64 5.04 -9.02
N VAL A 222 -2.39 4.11 -8.09
CA VAL A 222 -3.03 2.79 -8.06
C VAL A 222 -4.54 2.95 -7.87
N ALA A 223 -5.00 3.65 -6.83
CA ALA A 223 -6.42 3.85 -6.55
C ALA A 223 -7.17 4.47 -7.74
N LEU A 224 -6.69 5.61 -8.22
CA LEU A 224 -7.28 6.33 -9.36
C LEU A 224 -7.27 5.50 -10.64
N SER A 225 -6.26 4.66 -10.84
CA SER A 225 -6.20 3.71 -11.96
C SER A 225 -7.38 2.75 -11.94
N TYR A 226 -7.66 2.10 -10.80
CA TYR A 226 -8.79 1.16 -10.71
C TYR A 226 -10.13 1.87 -10.87
N MET A 227 -10.33 3.00 -10.19
CA MET A 227 -11.58 3.77 -10.29
C MET A 227 -11.89 4.19 -11.73
N ASN A 228 -10.90 4.75 -12.45
CA ASN A 228 -11.10 5.22 -13.83
C ASN A 228 -11.26 4.07 -14.84
N ASN A 229 -10.55 2.95 -14.68
CA ASN A 229 -10.71 1.83 -15.61
C ASN A 229 -12.07 1.12 -15.43
N LEU A 230 -12.58 1.03 -14.19
CA LEU A 230 -13.93 0.50 -13.94
C LEU A 230 -15.00 1.44 -14.48
N ALA A 231 -14.87 2.76 -14.28
CA ALA A 231 -15.77 3.73 -14.90
C ALA A 231 -15.72 3.66 -16.44
N TYR A 232 -14.53 3.55 -17.03
CA TYR A 232 -14.39 3.40 -18.48
C TYR A 232 -15.15 2.20 -19.02
N ALA A 233 -15.10 1.07 -18.30
CA ALA A 233 -15.81 -0.14 -18.67
C ALA A 233 -17.35 -0.01 -18.56
N GLU A 234 -17.84 1.02 -17.87
CA GLU A 234 -19.25 1.40 -17.75
C GLU A 234 -19.54 2.76 -18.43
N ALA A 235 -18.91 3.01 -19.58
CA ALA A 235 -19.15 4.20 -20.40
C ALA A 235 -18.93 5.53 -19.65
N MET A 236 -17.90 5.56 -18.79
CA MET A 236 -17.53 6.71 -17.95
C MET A 236 -18.55 7.06 -16.86
N ALA A 237 -19.36 6.09 -16.41
CA ALA A 237 -20.24 6.30 -15.28
C ALA A 237 -19.45 6.47 -13.96
N PRO A 238 -19.81 7.44 -13.10
CA PRO A 238 -19.19 7.60 -11.78
C PRO A 238 -19.73 6.55 -10.79
N LEU A 239 -19.17 5.34 -10.87
CA LEU A 239 -19.55 4.18 -10.07
C LEU A 239 -19.31 4.34 -8.57
N PHE A 240 -18.26 5.05 -8.20
CA PHE A 240 -17.80 5.24 -6.84
C PHE A 240 -18.04 6.67 -6.40
N ASP A 241 -18.13 6.88 -5.09
CA ASP A 241 -17.94 8.20 -4.53
C ASP A 241 -16.59 8.75 -5.02
N PHE A 242 -16.47 10.08 -5.06
CA PHE A 242 -15.20 10.75 -5.33
C PHE A 242 -14.29 10.66 -4.10
N SER A 243 -14.07 9.44 -3.62
CA SER A 243 -13.22 9.12 -2.50
C SER A 243 -12.68 7.70 -2.58
N TYR A 244 -11.58 7.44 -1.88
CA TYR A 244 -11.05 6.11 -1.67
C TYR A 244 -10.35 6.01 -0.32
N TYR A 245 -10.23 4.77 0.18
CA TYR A 245 -9.29 4.45 1.24
C TYR A 245 -8.16 3.58 0.70
N VAL A 246 -6.94 3.85 1.15
CA VAL A 246 -5.76 3.03 0.82
C VAL A 246 -4.86 2.82 2.04
N GLY A 247 -4.65 1.57 2.41
CA GLY A 247 -3.81 1.18 3.55
C GLY A 247 -2.69 0.22 3.14
N THR A 248 -1.52 0.33 3.76
CA THR A 248 -0.49 -0.70 3.65
C THR A 248 -0.80 -1.87 4.56
N PHE A 249 -0.40 -3.07 4.14
CA PHE A 249 -0.37 -4.25 5.01
C PHE A 249 0.85 -5.10 4.68
N GLY A 250 1.21 -6.00 5.59
CA GLY A 250 2.38 -6.88 5.42
C GLY A 250 2.34 -8.07 6.35
N GLU A 251 3.39 -8.87 6.32
CA GLU A 251 3.55 -10.05 7.19
C GLU A 251 3.51 -9.67 8.68
N TYR A 252 4.06 -8.51 9.02
CA TYR A 252 4.17 -8.01 10.38
C TYR A 252 3.12 -6.92 10.67
N ASP A 253 2.55 -6.97 11.86
CA ASP A 253 1.78 -5.85 12.41
C ASP A 253 2.71 -4.77 12.97
N LEU A 254 2.21 -3.55 13.17
CA LEU A 254 2.99 -2.46 13.77
C LEU A 254 3.60 -2.85 15.12
N ASP A 255 2.90 -3.65 15.93
CA ASP A 255 3.40 -4.06 17.24
C ASP A 255 4.54 -5.07 17.14
N ALA A 256 4.57 -5.92 16.12
CA ALA A 256 5.67 -6.82 15.83
C ALA A 256 6.88 -6.03 15.37
N VAL A 257 6.68 -5.05 14.47
CA VAL A 257 7.74 -4.14 14.06
C VAL A 257 8.24 -3.34 15.27
N ARG A 258 7.36 -2.80 16.11
CA ARG A 258 7.72 -2.07 17.35
C ARG A 258 8.36 -2.95 18.42
N ARG A 259 7.93 -4.20 18.59
CA ARG A 259 8.55 -5.13 19.56
C ARG A 259 9.95 -5.51 19.11
N GLU A 260 10.15 -5.75 17.82
CA GLU A 260 11.50 -5.87 17.28
C GLU A 260 12.29 -4.58 17.51
N LEU A 261 11.68 -3.40 17.38
CA LEU A 261 12.32 -2.11 17.68
C LEU A 261 12.62 -1.90 19.19
N CYS A 262 11.87 -2.52 20.10
CA CYS A 262 11.97 -2.32 21.55
C CYS A 262 12.76 -3.41 22.31
N GLN A 263 13.02 -4.58 21.72
CA GLN A 263 13.67 -5.71 22.40
C GLN A 263 15.16 -5.52 22.70
N ASP A 264 15.80 -4.44 22.22
CA ASP A 264 17.22 -4.13 22.45
C ASP A 264 17.44 -3.04 23.53
N ARG A 265 16.49 -2.83 24.45
CA ARG A 265 16.60 -1.89 25.58
C ARG A 265 16.85 -2.55 26.95
N VAL A 266 17.44 -3.75 26.99
CA VAL A 266 17.88 -4.40 28.23
C VAL A 266 19.38 -4.60 28.21
#